data_AF-A0A514BY61-F1
#
_entry.id   AF-A0A514BY61-F1
#
_cell.length_a   1.000
_cell.length_b   1.000
_cell.length_c   1.000
_cell.angle_alpha   90.00
_cell.angle_beta   90.00
_cell.angle_gamma   90.00
#
_symmetry.space_group_name_H-M   'P 1'
#
loop_
_entity.id
_entity.type
_entity.pdbx_description
1 polymer ?
#
loop_
_entity_poly.entity_id
_entity_poly.type
_entity_poly.pdbx_seq_one_letter_code
_entity_poly.pdbx_strand_id
1 'polypeptide(L)'
;MMHAMKRLFADHPREVGEGYFEHMGHALGFCLKLARLSGCALAHAVVPGVHKTTVSDEIRRMARDMGGRAEEARNTRMRDAGVWDVGL
;
A
#
# COMPACT_ATOMS: atom_id res chain seq x y z
N MET A 1 -2.40 -23.81 12.79
CA MET A 1 -1.28 -23.34 11.94
C MET A 1 -1.73 -23.07 10.49
N MET A 2 -2.37 -24.02 9.80
CA MET A 2 -2.84 -23.86 8.41
C MET A 2 -3.79 -22.66 8.18
N HIS A 3 -4.70 -22.38 9.12
CA HIS A 3 -5.64 -21.25 9.00
C HIS A 3 -4.97 -19.87 9.06
N ALA A 4 -3.86 -19.73 9.79
CA ALA A 4 -3.13 -18.46 9.86
C ALA A 4 -2.41 -18.17 8.53
N MET A 5 -1.83 -19.19 7.89
CA MET A 5 -1.17 -19.06 6.60
C MET A 5 -2.14 -18.69 5.49
N LYS A 6 -3.31 -19.34 5.44
CA LYS A 6 -4.34 -18.96 4.46
C LYS A 6 -4.76 -17.50 4.60
N ARG A 7 -4.98 -17.04 5.84
CA ARG A 7 -5.39 -15.66 6.08
C ARG A 7 -4.34 -14.64 5.64
N LEU A 8 -3.08 -14.90 5.94
CA LEU A 8 -1.98 -13.98 5.64
C LEU A 8 -1.57 -13.97 4.16
N PHE A 9 -1.57 -15.14 3.51
CA PHE A 9 -0.98 -15.30 2.18
C PHE A 9 -2.00 -15.45 1.06
N ALA A 10 -3.26 -15.78 1.36
CA ALA A 10 -4.31 -15.95 0.36
C ALA A 10 -5.47 -14.97 0.57
N ASP A 11 -6.02 -14.89 1.78
CA ASP A 11 -7.19 -14.04 2.03
C ASP A 11 -6.81 -12.56 2.01
N HIS A 12 -5.66 -12.18 2.58
CA HIS A 12 -5.21 -10.77 2.59
C HIS A 12 -4.95 -10.18 1.19
N PRO A 13 -4.16 -10.81 0.28
CA PRO A 13 -4.04 -10.32 -1.10
C PRO A 13 -5.38 -10.23 -1.84
N ARG A 14 -6.30 -11.17 -1.56
CA ARG A 14 -7.64 -11.18 -2.18
C ARG A 14 -8.52 -10.01 -1.79
N GLU A 15 -8.32 -9.42 -0.61
CA GLU A 15 -9.10 -8.24 -0.19
C GLU A 15 -8.95 -7.09 -1.20
N VAL A 16 -7.78 -6.97 -1.80
CA VAL A 16 -7.46 -5.96 -2.83
C VAL A 16 -7.47 -6.54 -4.25
N GLY A 17 -8.06 -7.71 -4.46
CA GLY A 17 -8.19 -8.32 -5.80
C GLY A 17 -6.90 -8.94 -6.37
N GLU A 18 -5.86 -9.15 -5.56
CA GLU A 18 -4.53 -9.54 -6.04
C GLU A 18 -4.16 -11.00 -5.75
N GLY A 19 -3.28 -11.54 -6.57
CA GLY A 19 -2.51 -12.74 -6.24
C GLY A 19 -1.36 -12.45 -5.26
N TYR A 20 -0.82 -13.49 -4.59
CA TYR A 20 0.26 -13.29 -3.61
C TYR A 20 1.50 -12.60 -4.19
N PHE A 21 1.96 -13.03 -5.36
CA PHE A 21 3.17 -12.45 -5.98
C PHE A 21 2.96 -11.03 -6.49
N GLU A 22 1.75 -10.69 -6.91
CA GLU A 22 1.37 -9.32 -7.30
C GLU A 22 1.38 -8.40 -6.08
N HIS A 23 0.72 -8.82 -5.00
CA HIS A 23 0.72 -8.11 -3.73
C HIS A 23 2.13 -7.92 -3.16
N MET A 24 2.94 -8.98 -3.21
CA MET A 24 4.35 -8.92 -2.83
C MET A 24 5.13 -7.92 -3.70
N GLY A 25 4.90 -7.91 -5.01
CA GLY A 25 5.52 -6.95 -5.93
C GLY A 25 5.18 -5.50 -5.58
N HIS A 26 3.92 -5.22 -5.26
CA HIS A 26 3.49 -3.90 -4.79
C HIS A 26 4.17 -3.51 -3.47
N ALA A 27 4.18 -4.42 -2.48
CA ALA A 27 4.83 -4.18 -1.19
C ALA A 27 6.35 -3.92 -1.33
N LEU A 28 7.05 -4.70 -2.16
CA LEU A 28 8.46 -4.49 -2.48
C LEU A 28 8.69 -3.16 -3.21
N GLY A 29 7.80 -2.79 -4.13
CA GLY A 29 7.82 -1.50 -4.81
C GLY A 29 7.74 -0.32 -3.84
N PHE A 30 6.86 -0.38 -2.83
CA PHE A 30 6.79 0.63 -1.78
C PHE A 30 8.04 0.64 -0.89
N CYS A 31 8.57 -0.54 -0.53
CA CYS A 31 9.80 -0.67 0.24
C CYS A 31 10.98 0.03 -0.44
N LEU A 32 11.21 -0.25 -1.72
CA LEU A 32 12.30 0.37 -2.50
C LEU A 32 12.12 1.89 -2.63
N LYS A 33 10.88 2.37 -2.83
CA LYS A 33 10.58 3.82 -2.84
C LYS A 33 10.93 4.46 -1.50
N LEU A 34 10.48 3.89 -0.38
CA LEU A 34 10.77 4.42 0.95
C LEU A 34 12.28 4.43 1.26
N ALA A 35 13.00 3.37 0.90
CA ALA A 35 14.45 3.32 1.04
C ALA A 35 15.14 4.46 0.26
N ARG A 36 14.71 4.72 -0.98
CA ARG A 36 15.20 5.85 -1.77
C ARG A 36 14.86 7.20 -1.12
N LEU A 37 13.62 7.38 -0.66
CA LEU A 37 13.19 8.63 -0.03
C LEU A 37 13.93 8.91 1.28
N SER A 38 14.27 7.86 2.05
CA SER A 38 15.16 7.97 3.21
C SER A 38 16.52 8.55 2.80
N GLY A 39 17.10 8.07 1.70
CA GLY A 39 18.34 8.64 1.14
C GLY A 39 18.19 10.11 0.74
N CYS A 40 17.07 10.48 0.10
CA CYS A 40 16.78 11.88 -0.24
C CYS A 40 16.62 12.77 0.99
N ALA A 41 15.95 12.29 2.04
CA ALA A 41 15.79 13.01 3.31
C ALA A 41 17.14 13.23 3.99
N LEU A 42 18.01 12.21 4.00
CA LEU A 42 19.36 12.32 4.55
C LEU A 42 20.20 13.34 3.77
N ALA A 43 20.16 13.29 2.43
CA ALA A 43 20.85 14.26 1.60
C ALA A 43 20.35 15.70 1.84
N HIS A 44 19.05 15.90 2.03
CA HIS A 44 18.47 17.19 2.41
C HIS A 44 18.93 17.65 3.81
N ALA A 45 19.03 16.73 4.78
CA ALA A 45 19.51 17.05 6.12
C ALA A 45 20.97 17.53 6.12
N VAL A 46 21.81 16.98 5.23
CA VAL A 46 23.20 17.42 5.06
C VAL A 46 23.29 18.70 4.20
N VAL A 47 22.47 18.79 3.15
CA VAL A 47 22.46 19.92 2.21
C VAL A 47 21.01 20.40 2.02
N PRO A 48 20.52 21.38 2.79
CA PRO A 48 19.13 21.83 2.76
C PRO A 48 18.60 22.30 1.39
N GLY A 49 19.49 22.57 0.43
CA GLY A 49 19.12 22.95 -0.94
C GLY A 49 18.66 21.79 -1.84
N VAL A 50 19.00 20.54 -1.51
CA VAL A 50 18.66 19.37 -2.36
C VAL A 50 17.37 18.69 -1.89
N HIS A 51 16.64 18.03 -2.78
CA HIS A 51 15.43 17.25 -2.44
C HIS A 51 14.32 17.98 -1.64
N LYS A 52 14.22 19.31 -1.77
CA LYS A 52 13.32 20.18 -0.99
C LYS A 52 11.86 19.69 -0.86
N THR A 53 11.28 19.13 -1.91
CA THR A 53 9.89 18.63 -1.89
C THR A 53 9.78 17.14 -2.19
N THR A 54 10.85 16.50 -2.69
CA THR A 54 10.85 15.13 -3.22
C THR A 54 10.22 14.13 -2.27
N VAL A 55 10.59 14.18 -0.99
CA VAL A 55 10.07 13.24 0.02
C VAL A 55 8.58 13.47 0.26
N SER A 56 8.17 14.72 0.45
CA SER A 56 6.78 15.05 0.73
C SER A 56 5.84 14.74 -0.45
N ASP A 57 6.28 15.00 -1.67
CA ASP A 57 5.47 14.79 -2.88
C ASP A 57 5.25 13.29 -3.14
N GLU A 58 6.31 12.49 -2.99
CA GLU A 58 6.21 11.04 -3.16
C GLU A 58 5.43 10.38 -2.02
N ILE A 59 5.55 10.84 -0.76
CA ILE A 59 4.70 10.33 0.33
C ILE A 59 3.23 10.63 0.06
N ARG A 60 2.88 11.85 -0.38
CA ARG A 60 1.49 12.20 -0.73
C ARG A 60 0.97 11.31 -1.87
N ARG A 61 1.81 11.03 -2.87
CA ARG A 61 1.47 10.13 -3.97
C ARG A 61 1.21 8.70 -3.46
N MET A 62 2.14 8.13 -2.70
CA MET A 62 1.98 6.80 -2.12
C MET A 62 0.75 6.71 -1.21
N ALA A 63 0.46 7.76 -0.44
CA ALA A 63 -0.73 7.80 0.41
C ALA A 63 -2.04 7.72 -0.41
N ARG A 64 -2.10 8.40 -1.58
CA ARG A 64 -3.24 8.25 -2.50
C ARG A 64 -3.32 6.84 -3.09
N ASP A 65 -2.20 6.31 -3.56
CA ASP A 65 -2.12 4.96 -4.15
C ASP A 65 -2.56 3.89 -3.13
N MET A 66 -2.09 3.98 -1.89
CA MET A 66 -2.48 3.08 -0.79
C MET A 66 -3.93 3.30 -0.35
N GLY A 67 -4.43 4.54 -0.41
CA GLY A 67 -5.81 4.88 -0.08
C GLY A 67 -6.83 4.14 -0.94
N GLY A 68 -6.63 4.10 -2.26
CA GLY A 68 -7.51 3.35 -3.18
C GLY A 68 -7.52 1.85 -2.87
N ARG A 69 -6.36 1.28 -2.57
CA ARG A 69 -6.23 -0.14 -2.18
C ARG A 69 -6.93 -0.43 -0.85
N ALA A 70 -6.82 0.46 0.13
CA ALA A 70 -7.51 0.32 1.41
C ALA A 70 -9.03 0.38 1.25
N GLU A 71 -9.51 1.24 0.35
CA GLU A 71 -10.92 1.30 -0.03
C GLU A 71 -11.39 0.01 -0.70
N GLU A 72 -10.62 -0.55 -1.64
CA GLU A 72 -10.96 -1.82 -2.27
C GLU A 72 -11.02 -2.98 -1.26
N ALA A 73 -10.04 -3.06 -0.34
CA ALA A 73 -10.04 -4.01 0.76
C ALA A 73 -11.30 -3.88 1.63
N ARG A 74 -11.69 -2.65 1.97
CA ARG A 74 -12.92 -2.38 2.73
C ARG A 74 -14.17 -2.84 1.96
N ASN A 75 -14.26 -2.51 0.67
CA ASN A 75 -15.40 -2.87 -0.15
C ASN A 75 -15.54 -4.39 -0.31
N THR A 76 -14.42 -5.10 -0.52
CA THR A 76 -14.42 -6.57 -0.55
C THR A 76 -14.90 -7.16 0.78
N ARG A 77 -14.41 -6.68 1.92
CA ARG A 77 -14.86 -7.14 3.23
C ARG A 77 -16.36 -6.87 3.47
N MET A 78 -16.88 -5.73 3.03
CA MET A 78 -18.31 -5.41 3.11
C MET A 78 -19.16 -6.36 2.26
N ARG A 79 -18.69 -6.68 1.05
CA ARG A 79 -19.32 -7.67 0.16
C ARG A 79 -19.33 -9.07 0.77
N ASP A 80 -18.20 -9.52 1.31
CA ASP A 80 -18.06 -10.84 1.92
C ASP A 80 -18.89 -10.97 3.21
N ALA A 81 -19.11 -9.86 3.92
CA ALA A 81 -19.98 -9.81 5.09
C ALA A 81 -21.49 -9.71 4.75
N GLY A 82 -21.86 -9.60 3.48
CA GLY A 82 -23.25 -9.45 3.04
C GLY A 82 -23.87 -8.08 3.37
N VAL A 83 -23.05 -7.08 3.72
CA VAL A 83 -23.48 -5.72 4.11
C VAL A 83 -23.33 -4.74 2.94
N TRP A 84 -23.22 -5.26 1.72
CA TRP A 84 -23.01 -4.44 0.53
C TRP A 84 -24.35 -4.00 -0.06
N ASP A 85 -24.67 -2.72 0.11
CA ASP A 85 -25.81 -2.06 -0.50
C ASP A 85 -25.35 -1.37 -1.79
N VAL A 86 -25.92 -1.76 -2.92
CA VAL A 86 -25.69 -1.15 -4.25
C VAL A 86 -26.31 0.21 -4.40
N GLY A 87 -27.19 0.63 -3.47
CA GLY A 87 -27.98 1.84 -3.61
C GLY A 87 -28.76 1.85 -4.93
N LEU A 88 -29.53 0.78 -5.19
CA LEU A 88 -30.57 0.80 -6.22
C LEU A 88 -31.73 1.71 -5.80
#